data_AF-A0A3P7RAV6-F1
#
_entry.id   AF-A0A3P7RAV6-F1
#
_cell.length_a   1.000
_cell.length_b   1.000
_cell.length_c   1.000
_cell.angle_alpha   90.00
_cell.angle_beta   90.00
_cell.angle_gamma   90.00
#
_symmetry.space_group_name_H-M   'P 1'
#
loop_
_entity.id
_entity.type
_entity.pdbx_description
1 polymer ?
#
loop_
_entity_poly.entity_id
_entity_poly.type
_entity_poly.pdbx_seq_one_letter_code
_entity_poly.pdbx_strand_id
1 'polypeptide(L)'
;MKVRTEEEQDLVDLEDNVCHVPVKNPGSVDSDVKKKINVLLQAYISRQQPRTHSLISDMNYIQQNAGRLARYIFEIAVRRGWAVAASHAHRLSKVTPLVYFIGTIRTLLSSIRGVCLFDV
;
A
#
# COMPACT_ATOMS: atom_id res chain seq x y z
N MET A 1 -9.59 1.46 11.16
CA MET A 1 -9.73 0.08 10.69
C MET A 1 -9.23 -0.84 11.79
N LYS A 2 -9.97 -1.89 12.12
CA LYS A 2 -9.51 -2.99 12.99
C LYS A 2 -9.60 -4.28 12.15
N VAL A 3 -8.75 -5.26 12.42
CA VAL A 3 -8.92 -6.63 11.88
C VAL A 3 -10.04 -7.29 12.66
N ARG A 4 -11.05 -7.80 11.95
CA ARG A 4 -12.16 -8.55 12.56
C ARG A 4 -11.93 -10.05 12.37
N THR A 5 -12.49 -10.86 13.25
CA THR A 5 -12.23 -12.31 13.27
C THR A 5 -12.71 -13.00 11.98
N GLU A 6 -13.82 -12.54 11.39
CA GLU A 6 -14.36 -13.02 10.12
C GLU A 6 -13.51 -12.67 8.88
N GLU A 7 -12.51 -11.80 9.04
CA GLU A 7 -11.63 -11.34 7.97
C GLU A 7 -10.28 -12.09 7.98
N GLU A 8 -9.92 -12.74 9.09
CA GLU A 8 -8.58 -13.28 9.33
C GLU A 8 -8.15 -14.28 8.26
N GLN A 9 -9.01 -15.27 7.96
CA GLN A 9 -8.67 -16.30 6.96
C GLN A 9 -8.53 -15.72 5.55
N ASP A 10 -9.37 -14.76 5.17
CA ASP A 10 -9.31 -14.11 3.85
C ASP A 10 -8.04 -13.25 3.73
N LEU A 11 -7.62 -12.60 4.82
CA LEU A 11 -6.36 -11.85 4.86
C LEU A 11 -5.13 -12.75 4.74
N VAL A 12 -5.11 -13.92 5.39
CA VAL A 12 -4.02 -14.90 5.26
C VAL A 12 -3.93 -15.40 3.83
N ASP A 13 -5.04 -15.78 3.23
CA ASP A 13 -5.05 -16.25 1.85
C ASP A 13 -4.57 -15.17 0.86
N LEU A 14 -4.98 -13.91 1.05
CA LEU A 14 -4.50 -12.79 0.22
C LEU A 14 -3.01 -12.52 0.43
N GLU A 15 -2.52 -12.68 1.66
CA GLU A 15 -1.11 -12.53 1.99
C GLU A 15 -0.27 -13.55 1.23
N ASP A 16 -0.61 -14.83 1.33
CA ASP A 16 0.15 -15.93 0.73
C ASP A 16 0.15 -15.91 -0.80
N ASN A 17 -0.98 -15.52 -1.41
CA ASN A 17 -1.14 -15.59 -2.86
C ASN A 17 -0.68 -14.32 -3.60
N VAL A 18 -0.66 -13.17 -2.93
CA VAL A 18 -0.57 -11.87 -3.61
C VAL A 18 0.52 -10.95 -3.07
N CYS A 19 0.94 -11.12 -1.83
CA CYS A 19 1.87 -10.18 -1.22
C CYS A 19 3.33 -10.51 -1.58
N HIS A 20 3.90 -9.75 -2.52
CA HIS A 20 5.31 -9.85 -2.88
C HIS A 20 6.21 -8.96 -2.03
N VAL A 21 5.64 -8.01 -1.28
CA VAL A 21 6.37 -7.06 -0.45
C VAL A 21 6.02 -7.29 1.02
N PRO A 22 6.94 -7.83 1.84
CA PRO A 22 6.66 -8.10 3.24
C PRO A 22 6.49 -6.81 4.05
N VAL A 23 5.59 -6.84 5.03
CA VAL A 23 5.43 -5.76 6.01
C VAL A 23 6.67 -5.74 6.93
N LYS A 24 7.37 -4.61 7.02
CA LYS A 24 8.42 -4.41 8.03
C LYS A 24 7.81 -4.02 9.37
N ASN A 25 8.37 -4.53 10.47
CA ASN A 25 8.02 -4.24 11.87
C ASN A 25 6.62 -4.72 12.34
N PRO A 26 6.34 -6.04 12.36
CA PRO A 26 5.04 -6.61 12.72
C PRO A 26 4.71 -6.66 14.23
N GLY A 27 5.39 -5.88 15.09
CA GLY A 27 5.38 -6.10 16.55
C GLY A 27 4.56 -5.15 17.44
N SER A 28 3.92 -4.10 16.90
CA SER A 28 3.09 -3.17 17.68
C SER A 28 1.60 -3.42 17.45
N VAL A 29 0.67 -3.00 18.31
CA VAL A 29 -0.79 -3.20 18.08
C VAL A 29 -1.28 -2.54 16.76
N ASP A 30 -0.53 -1.56 16.27
CA ASP A 30 -0.70 -0.95 14.96
C ASP A 30 -0.28 -1.87 13.78
N SER A 31 0.46 -2.95 14.04
CA SER A 31 0.97 -3.89 13.05
C SER A 31 -0.15 -4.54 12.27
N ASP A 32 -1.24 -4.91 12.94
CA ASP A 32 -2.35 -5.63 12.31
C ASP A 32 -3.11 -4.73 11.35
N VAL A 33 -3.28 -3.46 11.72
CA VAL A 33 -3.87 -2.44 10.83
C VAL A 33 -2.94 -2.12 9.67
N LYS A 34 -1.64 -1.93 9.94
CA LYS A 34 -0.62 -1.70 8.90
C LYS A 34 -0.55 -2.89 7.93
N LYS A 35 -0.61 -4.12 8.45
CA LYS A 35 -0.63 -5.36 7.69
C LYS A 35 -1.88 -5.45 6.82
N LYS A 36 -3.07 -5.26 7.41
CA LYS A 36 -4.34 -5.26 6.68
C LYS A 36 -4.34 -4.26 5.52
N ILE A 37 -3.87 -3.03 5.76
CA ILE A 37 -3.77 -2.01 4.70
C ILE A 37 -2.81 -2.47 3.59
N ASN A 38 -1.65 -3.02 3.95
CA ASN A 38 -0.66 -3.47 2.98
C ASN A 38 -1.19 -4.64 2.12
N VAL A 39 -1.79 -5.65 2.75
CA VAL A 39 -2.40 -6.79 2.05
C VAL A 39 -3.49 -6.32 1.09
N LEU A 40 -4.41 -5.45 1.53
CA LEU A 40 -5.47 -4.94 0.67
C LEU A 40 -4.95 -4.06 -0.47
N LEU A 41 -3.91 -3.27 -0.23
CA LEU A 41 -3.28 -2.48 -1.28
C LEU A 41 -2.62 -3.38 -2.33
N GLN A 42 -1.85 -4.39 -1.90
CA GLN A 42 -1.21 -5.36 -2.79
C GLN A 42 -2.23 -6.21 -3.54
N ALA A 43 -3.28 -6.69 -2.87
CA ALA A 43 -4.40 -7.39 -3.48
C ALA A 43 -5.04 -6.57 -4.60
N TYR A 44 -5.33 -5.31 -4.32
CA TYR A 44 -5.88 -4.40 -5.32
C TYR A 44 -4.97 -4.20 -6.54
N ILE A 45 -3.66 -4.01 -6.31
CA ILE A 45 -2.67 -3.84 -7.39
C ILE A 45 -2.60 -5.08 -8.28
N SER A 46 -2.63 -6.26 -7.66
CA SER A 46 -2.63 -7.56 -8.35
C SER A 46 -4.00 -7.96 -8.90
N ARG A 47 -5.00 -7.08 -8.76
CA ARG A 47 -6.39 -7.28 -9.21
C ARG A 47 -7.09 -8.48 -8.53
N GLN A 48 -6.63 -8.86 -7.36
CA GLN A 48 -7.29 -9.86 -6.52
C GLN A 48 -8.29 -9.17 -5.61
N GLN A 49 -9.54 -9.64 -5.63
CA GLN A 49 -10.56 -9.16 -4.70
C GLN A 49 -10.64 -10.04 -3.45
N PRO A 50 -10.88 -9.45 -2.26
CA PRO A 50 -11.23 -10.20 -1.06
C PRO A 50 -12.59 -10.86 -1.23
N ARG A 51 -12.82 -11.95 -0.51
CA ARG A 51 -14.12 -12.62 -0.45
C ARG A 51 -15.00 -11.98 0.61
N THR A 52 -14.43 -11.47 1.69
CA THR A 52 -15.19 -10.89 2.81
C THR A 52 -15.67 -9.48 2.46
N HIS A 53 -16.98 -9.23 2.56
CA HIS A 53 -17.60 -7.94 2.19
C HIS A 53 -17.02 -6.71 2.93
N SER A 54 -16.65 -6.87 4.20
CA SER A 54 -16.00 -5.81 4.97
C SER A 54 -14.61 -5.45 4.40
N LEU A 55 -13.84 -6.44 3.94
CA LEU A 55 -12.55 -6.24 3.28
C LEU A 55 -12.69 -5.59 1.91
N ILE A 56 -13.73 -5.93 1.14
CA ILE A 56 -14.05 -5.25 -0.12
C ILE A 56 -14.30 -3.75 0.15
N SER A 57 -15.05 -3.44 1.21
CA SER A 57 -15.37 -2.07 1.60
C SER A 57 -14.12 -1.30 2.05
N ASP A 58 -13.27 -1.93 2.86
CA ASP A 58 -11.99 -1.36 3.30
C ASP A 58 -11.03 -1.16 2.11
N MET A 59 -10.99 -2.10 1.17
CA MET A 59 -10.21 -1.97 -0.06
C MET A 59 -10.67 -0.77 -0.89
N ASN A 60 -11.99 -0.61 -1.10
CA ASN A 60 -12.54 0.53 -1.81
C ASN A 60 -12.22 1.86 -1.13
N TYR A 61 -12.26 1.91 0.21
CA TYR A 61 -11.84 3.08 0.98
C TYR A 61 -10.36 3.42 0.73
N ILE A 62 -9.47 2.43 0.73
CA ILE A 62 -8.04 2.63 0.42
C ILE A 62 -7.87 3.17 -1.01
N GLN A 63 -8.56 2.58 -1.99
CA GLN A 63 -8.50 3.01 -3.39
C GLN A 63 -8.87 4.48 -3.58
N GLN A 64 -9.99 4.90 -2.98
CA GLN A 64 -10.48 6.28 -3.09
C GLN A 64 -9.53 7.31 -2.46
N ASN A 65 -8.75 6.90 -1.46
CA ASN A 65 -7.82 7.77 -0.74
C ASN A 65 -6.37 7.67 -1.22
N ALA A 66 -6.01 6.65 -2.00
CA ALA A 66 -4.64 6.40 -2.46
C ALA A 66 -4.04 7.58 -3.25
N GLY A 67 -4.83 8.25 -4.09
CA GLY A 67 -4.37 9.42 -4.84
C GLY A 67 -4.00 10.61 -3.93
N ARG A 68 -4.73 10.81 -2.83
CA ARG A 68 -4.44 11.86 -1.84
C ARG A 68 -3.15 11.54 -1.09
N LEU A 69 -2.97 10.29 -0.65
CA LEU A 69 -1.75 9.83 0.02
C LEU A 69 -0.52 9.98 -0.89
N ALA A 70 -0.62 9.57 -2.16
CA ALA A 70 0.46 9.74 -3.12
C ALA A 70 0.86 11.22 -3.30
N ARG A 71 -0.12 12.13 -3.29
CA ARG A 71 0.13 13.57 -3.37
C ARG A 71 0.83 14.11 -2.12
N TYR A 72 0.41 13.71 -0.93
CA TYR A 72 1.10 14.10 0.31
C TYR A 72 2.55 13.61 0.33
N ILE A 73 2.79 12.36 -0.09
CA ILE A 73 4.15 11.80 -0.19
C ILE A 73 5.00 12.58 -1.20
N PHE A 74 4.42 12.93 -2.36
CA PHE A 74 5.09 13.77 -3.35
C PHE A 74 5.51 15.12 -2.77
N GLU A 75 4.58 15.82 -2.09
CA GLU A 75 4.86 17.12 -1.49
C GLU A 75 5.96 17.04 -0.42
N ILE A 76 5.98 15.99 0.41
CA ILE A 76 7.05 15.75 1.38
C ILE A 76 8.38 15.48 0.67
N ALA A 77 8.39 14.61 -0.33
CA ALA A 77 9.60 14.23 -1.07
C ALA A 77 10.24 15.44 -1.77
N VAL A 78 9.42 16.33 -2.37
CA VAL A 78 9.88 17.58 -2.96
C VAL A 78 10.49 18.51 -1.91
N ARG A 79 9.82 18.71 -0.76
CA ARG A 79 10.32 19.55 0.33
C ARG A 79 11.64 19.05 0.93
N ARG A 80 11.87 17.74 0.91
CA ARG A 80 13.10 17.11 1.41
C ARG A 80 14.19 16.92 0.35
N GLY A 81 13.96 17.36 -0.89
CA GLY A 81 14.92 17.20 -1.98
C GLY A 81 15.11 15.75 -2.45
N TRP A 82 14.18 14.85 -2.15
CA TRP A 82 14.24 13.44 -2.52
C TRP A 82 13.79 13.24 -3.96
N ALA A 83 14.61 13.65 -4.92
CA ALA A 83 14.27 13.68 -6.35
C ALA A 83 13.71 12.34 -6.88
N VAL A 84 14.29 11.21 -6.46
CA VAL A 84 13.83 9.88 -6.85
C VAL A 84 12.44 9.58 -6.28
N ALA A 85 12.25 9.74 -4.98
CA ALA A 85 10.97 9.51 -4.32
C ALA A 85 9.87 10.45 -4.85
N ALA A 86 10.22 11.71 -5.12
CA ALA A 86 9.31 12.70 -5.71
C ALA A 86 8.88 12.30 -7.13
N SER A 87 9.81 11.87 -7.99
CA SER A 87 9.48 11.42 -9.35
C SER A 87 8.50 10.24 -9.34
N HIS A 88 8.74 9.27 -8.47
CA HIS A 88 7.84 8.13 -8.36
C HIS A 88 6.49 8.49 -7.72
N ALA A 89 6.46 9.27 -6.63
CA ALA A 89 5.22 9.70 -6.01
C ALA A 89 4.38 10.59 -6.96
N HIS A 90 5.04 11.42 -7.77
CA HIS A 90 4.37 12.17 -8.84
C HIS A 90 3.68 11.25 -9.83
N ARG A 91 4.39 10.23 -10.32
CA ARG A 91 3.82 9.20 -11.21
C ARG A 91 2.61 8.54 -10.56
N LEU A 92 2.70 8.16 -9.27
CA LEU A 92 1.57 7.57 -8.55
C LEU A 92 0.38 8.53 -8.41
N SER A 93 0.62 9.82 -8.18
CA SER A 93 -0.45 10.83 -8.02
C SER A 93 -1.19 11.18 -9.31
N LYS A 94 -0.62 10.85 -10.48
CA LYS A 94 -1.16 11.17 -11.82
C LYS A 94 -1.96 10.03 -12.45
N VAL A 95 -1.85 8.80 -11.95
CA VAL A 95 -2.59 7.66 -12.49
C VAL A 95 -3.99 7.58 -11.88
N THR A 96 -4.99 8.09 -12.60
CA THR A 96 -6.38 8.20 -12.12
C THR A 96 -7.23 6.94 -12.35
N PRO A 97 -6.65 5.80 -12.74
CA PRO A 97 -6.99 4.58 -12.00
C PRO A 97 -5.71 3.77 -11.73
N LEU A 98 -5.59 3.23 -10.51
CA LEU A 98 -4.46 2.45 -9.97
C LEU A 98 -4.19 1.11 -10.68
N VAL A 99 -4.61 0.99 -11.94
CA VAL A 99 -4.52 -0.18 -12.82
C VAL A 99 -3.12 -0.32 -13.46
N TYR A 100 -2.25 0.70 -13.35
CA TYR A 100 -0.86 0.71 -13.88
C TYR A 100 0.24 0.68 -12.79
N PHE A 101 -0.11 0.35 -11.55
CA PHE A 101 0.76 0.48 -10.37
C PHE A 101 1.87 -0.60 -10.27
N ILE A 102 1.73 -1.71 -11.01
CA ILE A 102 2.60 -2.91 -10.94
C ILE A 102 4.08 -2.61 -11.21
N GLY A 103 4.41 -1.72 -12.15
CA GLY A 103 5.80 -1.42 -12.52
C GLY A 103 6.48 -0.34 -11.65
N THR A 104 5.70 0.63 -11.15
CA THR A 104 6.27 1.82 -10.48
C THR A 104 6.62 1.54 -9.01
N ILE A 105 5.82 0.72 -8.30
CA ILE A 105 6.13 0.36 -6.91
C ILE A 105 7.33 -0.58 -6.79
N ARG A 106 7.48 -1.55 -7.70
CA ARG A 106 8.66 -2.44 -7.69
C ARG A 106 9.96 -1.65 -7.87
N THR A 107 9.92 -0.66 -8.77
CA THR A 107 11.06 0.26 -9.04
C THR A 107 11.29 1.25 -7.90
N LEU A 108 10.21 1.78 -7.31
CA LEU A 108 10.26 2.64 -6.12
C LEU A 108 10.89 1.89 -4.93
N LEU A 109 10.42 0.68 -4.61
CA LEU A 109 10.93 -0.12 -3.50
C LEU A 109 12.38 -0.58 -3.70
N SER A 110 12.81 -0.86 -4.95
CA SER A 110 14.21 -1.14 -5.25
C SER A 110 15.12 0.08 -5.16
N SER A 111 14.60 1.28 -5.46
CA SER A 111 15.36 2.53 -5.42
C SER A 111 15.36 3.20 -4.03
N ILE A 112 14.48 2.77 -3.13
CA ILE A 112 14.31 3.28 -1.75
C ILE A 112 15.12 2.45 -0.73
N ARG A 113 16.06 1.61 -1.16
CA ARG A 113 16.97 0.85 -0.26
C ARG A 113 17.83 1.72 0.69
N GLY A 114 17.67 3.05 0.69
CA GLY A 114 18.23 3.98 1.68
C GLY A 114 17.28 5.11 2.14
N VAL A 115 15.98 5.09 1.82
CA VAL A 115 15.03 6.10 2.32
C VAL A 115 13.97 5.40 3.18
N CYS A 116 14.17 5.42 4.49
CA CYS A 116 13.19 5.05 5.50
C CYS A 116 11.88 5.85 5.32
N LEU A 117 10.95 5.36 4.49
CA LEU A 117 9.60 5.93 4.37
C LEU A 117 8.57 5.14 5.19
N PHE A 118 8.99 4.09 5.89
CA PHE A 118 8.14 3.26 6.75
C PHE A 118 8.79 2.88 8.11
N ASP A 119 9.82 3.62 8.54
CA ASP A 119 10.32 3.56 9.93
C ASP A 119 9.82 4.77 10.75
N VAL A 120 8.50 4.98 10.75
CA VAL A 120 7.77 5.75 11.77
C VAL A 120 6.52 4.98 12.17
#